data_AF-A0A402C5Z5-F1
#
_entry.id   AF-A0A402C5Z5-F1
#
_cell.length_a   1.000
_cell.length_b   1.000
_cell.length_c   1.000
_cell.angle_alpha   90.00
_cell.angle_beta   90.00
_cell.angle_gamma   90.00
#
_symmetry.space_group_name_H-M   'P 1'
#
loop_
_entity.id
_entity.type
_entity.pdbx_description
1 polymer ?
#
loop_
_entity_poly.entity_id
_entity_poly.type
_entity_poly.pdbx_seq_one_letter_code
_entity_poly.pdbx_strand_id
1 'polypeptide(L)' 'MAYEKMRRRAVAQESTTRHPQLKGKLATGVHNGVEMEQWQYEVTSGGRVWYVVDVEHRTLWLKLAGTGHPKQTE' A
#
# COMPACT_ATOMS: atom_id res chain seq x y z
N MET A 1 -13.93 8.14 -2.80
CA MET A 1 -12.68 8.33 -3.58
C MET A 1 -11.53 7.53 -2.97
N ALA A 2 -10.42 7.23 -3.68
CA ALA A 2 -9.34 6.36 -3.16
C ALA A 2 -8.71 6.84 -1.84
N TYR A 3 -8.51 8.15 -1.69
CA TYR A 3 -8.02 8.76 -0.46
C TYR A 3 -8.87 8.43 0.77
N GLU A 4 -10.20 8.49 0.65
CA GLU A 4 -11.10 8.21 1.79
C GLU A 4 -11.04 6.76 2.23
N LYS A 5 -10.89 5.82 1.27
CA LYS A 5 -10.73 4.40 1.58
C LYS A 5 -9.42 4.13 2.30
N MET A 6 -8.32 4.70 1.83
CA MET A 6 -7.02 4.57 2.50
C MET A 6 -7.03 5.21 3.89
N ARG A 7 -7.63 6.40 4.04
CA ARG A 7 -7.73 7.10 5.32
C ARG A 7 -8.57 6.35 6.35
N ARG A 8 -9.61 5.63 5.92
CA ARG A 8 -10.50 4.85 6.80
C ARG A 8 -10.05 3.41 7.03
N ARG A 9 -8.90 3.01 6.46
CA ARG A 9 -8.37 1.65 6.59
C ARG A 9 -8.11 1.31 8.06
N ALA A 10 -8.63 0.17 8.51
CA ALA A 10 -8.30 -0.40 9.82
C ALA A 10 -6.90 -1.05 9.81
N VAL A 11 -6.26 -1.15 10.97
CA VAL A 11 -4.95 -1.81 11.09
C VAL A 11 -5.03 -3.27 10.65
N ALA A 12 -6.05 -4.00 11.13
CA ALA A 12 -6.31 -5.41 10.80
C ALA A 12 -7.16 -5.60 9.53
N GLN A 13 -6.97 -4.74 8.52
CA GLN A 13 -7.72 -4.84 7.27
C GLN A 13 -7.33 -6.11 6.50
N GLU A 14 -8.32 -6.89 6.07
CA GLU A 14 -8.10 -8.03 5.17
C GLU A 14 -7.80 -7.56 3.74
N SER A 15 -6.97 -8.32 3.03
CA SER A 15 -6.66 -8.09 1.62
C SER A 15 -7.90 -8.25 0.75
N THR A 16 -8.14 -7.28 -0.13
CA THR A 16 -9.23 -7.36 -1.13
C THR A 16 -8.67 -7.25 -2.55
N THR A 17 -9.47 -7.56 -3.57
CA THR A 17 -9.01 -7.51 -4.98
C THR A 17 -8.46 -6.14 -5.39
N ARG A 18 -9.04 -5.04 -4.89
CA ARG A 18 -8.56 -3.67 -5.17
C ARG A 18 -7.61 -3.13 -4.11
N HIS A 19 -7.42 -3.88 -3.02
CA HIS A 19 -6.61 -3.47 -1.88
C HIS A 19 -5.82 -4.66 -1.31
N PRO A 20 -4.94 -5.30 -2.11
CA PRO A 20 -4.17 -6.43 -1.62
C PRO A 20 -2.94 -5.97 -0.82
N GLN A 21 -2.61 -6.73 0.22
CA GLN A 21 -1.25 -6.74 0.76
C GLN A 21 -0.32 -7.33 -0.31
N LEU A 22 0.84 -6.73 -0.49
CA LEU A 22 1.86 -7.31 -1.37
C LEU A 22 2.45 -8.58 -0.74
N LYS A 23 3.07 -9.42 -1.55
CA LYS A 23 3.59 -10.73 -1.13
C LYS A 23 5.07 -10.89 -1.45
N GLY A 24 5.70 -11.88 -0.82
CA GLY A 24 7.11 -12.20 -1.03
C GLY A 24 8.02 -11.04 -0.61
N LYS A 25 9.03 -10.74 -1.41
CA LYS A 25 10.01 -9.67 -1.12
C LYS A 25 9.40 -8.26 -1.06
N LEU A 26 8.18 -8.08 -1.56
CA LEU A 26 7.46 -6.81 -1.56
C LEU A 26 6.40 -6.72 -0.47
N ALA A 27 6.23 -7.78 0.35
CA ALA A 27 5.26 -7.82 1.43
C ALA A 27 5.55 -6.77 2.51
N THR A 28 6.82 -6.40 2.63
CA THR A 28 7.30 -5.37 3.54
C THR A 28 8.01 -4.27 2.76
N GLY A 29 8.06 -3.09 3.36
CA GLY A 29 8.83 -1.96 2.89
C GLY A 29 9.42 -1.20 4.07
N VAL A 30 10.62 -0.65 3.89
CA VAL A 30 11.28 0.13 4.93
C VAL A 30 10.92 1.61 4.80
N HIS A 31 10.55 2.22 5.92
CA HIS A 31 10.42 3.66 6.08
C HIS A 31 11.12 4.08 7.38
N ASN A 32 12.03 5.05 7.30
CA ASN A 32 12.86 5.51 8.43
C ASN A 32 13.57 4.39 9.19
N GLY A 33 14.05 3.36 8.48
CA GLY A 33 14.75 2.22 9.08
C GLY A 33 13.84 1.18 9.73
N VAL A 34 12.54 1.40 9.77
CA VAL A 34 11.55 0.46 10.29
C VAL A 34 10.93 -0.32 9.14
N GLU A 35 10.97 -1.65 9.24
CA GLU A 35 10.26 -2.53 8.34
C GLU A 35 8.77 -2.55 8.67
N MET A 36 7.93 -2.28 7.68
CA MET A 36 6.49 -2.17 7.82
C MET A 36 5.79 -2.97 6.73
N GLU A 37 4.57 -3.41 7.00
CA GLU A 37 3.74 -4.06 5.98
C GLU A 37 3.51 -3.12 4.79
N GLN A 38 3.70 -3.65 3.59
CA GLN A 38 3.51 -2.91 2.35
C GLN A 38 2.26 -3.41 1.62
N TRP A 39 1.50 -2.44 1.14
CA TRP A 39 0.18 -2.65 0.57
C TRP A 39 0.06 -1.92 -0.76
N GLN A 40 -0.82 -2.45 -1.60
CA GLN A 40 -1.19 -1.84 -2.86
C GLN A 40 -2.67 -1.48 -2.85
N TYR A 41 -3.01 -0.32 -3.41
CA TYR A 41 -4.38 0.06 -3.70
C TYR A 41 -4.54 0.42 -5.18
N GLU A 42 -5.56 -0.17 -5.82
CA GLU A 42 -5.94 0.15 -7.19
C GLU A 42 -6.90 1.35 -7.19
N VAL A 43 -6.41 2.49 -7.67
CA VAL A 43 -7.14 3.76 -7.71
C VAL A 43 -8.06 3.82 -8.93
N THR A 44 -7.55 3.41 -10.09
CA THR A 44 -8.28 3.23 -11.35
C THR A 44 -7.78 1.94 -12.02
N SER A 45 -8.43 1.48 -13.09
CA SER A 45 -8.02 0.27 -13.82
C SER A 45 -6.55 0.23 -14.28
N GLY A 46 -5.87 1.39 -14.33
CA GLY A 46 -4.42 1.47 -14.57
C GLY A 46 -3.60 2.13 -13.46
N GLY A 47 -4.24 2.80 -12.51
CA GLY A 47 -3.57 3.58 -11.47
C GLY A 47 -3.40 2.81 -10.18
N ARG A 48 -2.17 2.79 -9.64
CA ARG A 48 -1.85 2.11 -8.38
C ARG A 48 -1.09 3.00 -7.42
N VAL A 49 -1.35 2.77 -6.14
CA VAL A 49 -0.61 3.37 -5.03
C VAL A 49 -0.03 2.25 -4.19
N TRP A 50 1.27 2.33 -3.92
CA TRP A 50 1.94 1.51 -2.91
C TRP A 50 2.23 2.34 -1.69
N TYR A 51 2.03 1.75 -0.54
CA TYR A 51 2.27 2.42 0.72
C TYR A 51 2.63 1.41 1.81
N VAL A 52 3.30 1.90 2.85
CA VAL A 52 3.56 1.12 4.06
C VAL A 52 2.69 1.60 5.21
N VAL A 53 2.36 0.70 6.14
CA VAL A 53 1.49 0.97 7.29
C VAL A 53 2.35 1.18 8.54
N ASP A 54 2.44 2.42 8.99
CA ASP A 54 2.97 2.74 10.31
C ASP A 54 1.84 2.66 11.33
N VAL A 55 1.75 1.53 12.03
CA VAL A 55 0.70 1.27 13.02
C VAL A 55 0.88 2.14 14.25
N GLU A 56 2.13 2.34 14.68
CA GLU A 56 2.49 3.11 15.87
C GLU A 56 2.05 4.57 15.73
N HIS A 57 2.40 5.20 14.60
CA HIS A 57 2.05 6.59 14.31
C HIS A 57 0.71 6.74 13.57
N ARG A 58 0.00 5.63 13.33
CA ARG A 58 -1.27 5.58 12.55
C ARG A 58 -1.16 6.33 11.21
N THR A 59 -0.05 6.13 10.52
CA THR A 59 0.29 6.87 9.30
C THR A 59 0.49 5.90 8.12
N LEU A 60 0.03 6.30 6.95
CA LEU A 60 0.29 5.58 5.70
C LEU A 60 1.33 6.34 4.90
N TRP A 61 2.49 5.74 4.70
CA TRP A 61 3.57 6.36 3.93
C TRP A 61 3.53 5.88 2.49
N LEU A 62 3.27 6.80 1.56
CA LEU A 62 3.26 6.48 0.14
C LEU A 62 4.68 6.20 -0.36
N LYS A 63 4.86 5.04 -1.00
CA LYS A 63 6.12 4.63 -1.63
C LYS A 63 6.09 4.90 -3.14
N LEU A 64 4.93 4.72 -3.76
CA LEU A 64 4.73 4.95 -5.18
C LEU A 64 3.27 5.34 -5.45
N ALA A 65 3.07 6.28 -6.35
CA ALA A 65 1.76 6.60 -6.91
C ALA A 65 1.94 6.86 -8.41
N GLY A 66 1.30 6.06 -9.25
CA GLY A 66 1.48 6.14 -10.70
C GLY A 66 0.31 5.56 -11.48
N THR A 67 0.23 5.92 -12.76
CA THR A 67 -0.83 5.52 -13.69
C THR A 67 -0.49 4.24 -14.49
N GLY A 68 0.40 3.39 -13.97
CA GLY A 68 0.81 2.13 -14.62
C GLY A 68 1.24 1.06 -13.62
N HIS A 69 1.50 -0.16 -14.12
CA HIS A 69 2.07 -1.24 -13.30
C HIS A 69 3.48 -0.85 -12.86
N PRO A 70 3.80 -0.91 -11.55
CA PRO A 70 5.18 -0.73 -11.11
C PRO A 70 6.05 -1.83 -11.72
N LYS A 71 7.15 -1.46 -12.37
CA LYS A 71 8.13 -2.40 -12.96
C LYS A 71 8.70 -3.42 -11.96
N GLN A 72 8.52 -3.18 -10.67
CA GLN A 72 9.04 -4.02 -9.59
C GLN A 72 8.18 -5.27 -9.31
N THR A 73 7.01 -5.41 -9.95
CA THR A 73 6.15 -6.61 -9.84
C THR A 73 6.11 -7.48 -11.10
N GLU A 74 6.90 -7.17 -12.14
CA GLU A 74 7.08 -8.06 -13.31
C GLU A 74 8.06 -9.21 -13.04
#